data_AF-A0A821M1H7-F1
#
_entry.id   AF-A0A821M1H7-F1
#
_cell.length_a   1.000
_cell.length_b   1.000
_cell.length_c   1.000
_cell.angle_alpha   90.00
_cell.angle_beta   90.00
_cell.angle_gamma   90.00
#
_symmetry.space_group_name_H-M   'P 1'
#
loop_
_entity.id
_entity.type
_entity.pdbx_description
1 polymer ?
#
loop_
_entity_poly.entity_id
_entity_poly.type
_entity_poly.pdbx_seq_one_letter_code
_entity_poly.pdbx_strand_id
1 'polypeptide(L)'
;MIRNGFLLLIVIYIVTGDDSWPYPKIHIPSLGIVQGEINPLVKNVRQFVGFPFAQPPIDTLRFKTPIRIRRFKQHVPPITAVNPSSTHIYN
;
A
#
# COMPACT_ATOMS: atom_id res chain seq x y z
N MET A 1 8.18 -44.55 21.64
CA MET A 1 9.35 -44.03 20.89
C MET A 1 9.00 -43.05 19.74
N ILE A 2 7.86 -42.34 19.75
CA ILE A 2 7.42 -41.47 18.63
C ILE A 2 7.41 -39.96 18.99
N ARG A 3 7.68 -39.61 20.26
CA ARG A 3 7.51 -38.23 20.78
C ARG A 3 8.55 -37.21 20.25
N ASN A 4 9.69 -37.68 19.74
CA ASN A 4 10.82 -36.81 19.38
C ASN A 4 10.79 -36.35 17.91
N GLY A 5 10.19 -37.14 17.01
CA GLY A 5 10.08 -36.78 15.59
C GLY A 5 9.06 -35.66 15.33
N PHE A 6 7.96 -35.65 16.09
CA PHE A 6 6.91 -34.64 15.94
C PHE A 6 7.37 -33.26 16.45
N LEU A 7 8.17 -33.23 17.52
CA LEU A 7 8.79 -32.00 18.01
C LEU A 7 9.77 -31.41 17.00
N LEU A 8 10.53 -32.24 16.29
CA LEU A 8 11.44 -31.79 15.24
C LEU A 8 10.69 -31.19 14.05
N LEU A 9 9.56 -31.78 13.63
CA LEU A 9 8.70 -31.22 12.59
C LEU A 9 8.05 -29.89 13.01
N ILE A 10 7.62 -29.76 14.27
CA ILE A 10 7.09 -28.50 14.80
C ILE A 10 8.19 -27.42 14.82
N VAL A 11 9.40 -27.76 15.26
CA VAL A 11 10.54 -26.83 15.29
C VAL A 11 10.92 -26.40 13.88
N ILE A 12 10.96 -27.32 12.91
CA ILE A 12 11.21 -26.99 11.49
C ILE A 12 10.11 -26.07 10.96
N TYR A 13 8.84 -26.34 11.23
CA TYR A 13 7.71 -25.50 10.79
C TYR A 13 7.77 -24.08 11.37
N ILE A 14 8.15 -23.94 12.66
CA ILE A 14 8.34 -22.63 13.31
C ILE A 14 9.57 -21.90 12.75
N VAL A 15 10.66 -22.62 12.45
CA VAL A 15 11.90 -22.04 11.89
C VAL A 15 11.74 -21.66 10.41
N THR A 16 10.83 -22.31 9.68
CA THR A 16 10.42 -21.90 8.32
C THR A 16 9.31 -20.86 8.30
N GLY A 17 9.01 -20.20 9.42
CA GLY A 17 8.25 -18.95 9.44
C GLY A 17 9.05 -17.87 8.72
N ASP A 18 9.04 -17.91 7.39
CA ASP A 18 9.64 -16.89 6.55
C ASP A 18 8.82 -15.59 6.70
N ASP A 19 9.43 -14.57 7.28
CA ASP A 19 8.87 -13.22 7.50
C ASP A 19 8.64 -12.46 6.19
N SER A 20 8.30 -13.14 5.09
CA SER A 20 8.04 -12.57 3.78
C SER A 20 6.70 -11.82 3.73
N TRP A 21 6.57 -10.77 4.53
CA TRP A 21 5.62 -9.68 4.31
C TRP A 21 6.35 -8.32 4.24
N PRO A 22 7.11 -8.01 3.16
CA PRO A 22 7.83 -6.75 3.07
C PRO A 22 7.04 -5.69 2.30
N TYR A 23 5.73 -5.54 2.55
CA TYR A 23 5.04 -4.36 2.02
C TYR A 23 5.55 -3.13 2.81
N PRO A 24 6.25 -2.19 2.17
CA PRO A 24 6.81 -1.05 2.87
C PRO A 24 5.67 -0.20 3.44
N LYS A 25 5.75 0.16 4.73
CA LYS A 25 4.76 1.01 5.40
C LYS A 25 5.39 2.34 5.81
N ILE A 26 4.70 3.45 5.58
CA ILE A 26 5.12 4.79 5.97
C ILE A 26 4.08 5.36 6.92
N HIS A 27 4.54 5.88 8.06
CA HIS A 27 3.70 6.64 8.98
C HIS A 27 3.83 8.13 8.69
N ILE A 28 2.71 8.79 8.37
CA ILE A 28 2.66 10.20 8.02
C ILE A 28 1.93 10.94 9.15
N PRO A 29 2.60 11.89 9.84
CA PRO A 29 1.98 12.65 10.91
C PRO A 29 0.68 13.29 10.46
N SER A 30 -0.36 13.23 11.31
CA SER A 30 -1.72 13.75 11.05
C SER A 30 -2.52 13.08 9.92
N LEU A 31 -1.88 12.35 9.00
CA LEU A 31 -2.50 11.89 7.75
C LEU A 31 -2.84 10.39 7.78
N GLY A 32 -1.99 9.55 8.38
CA GLY A 32 -2.23 8.11 8.58
C GLY A 32 -1.06 7.22 8.16
N ILE A 33 -1.34 5.92 8.01
CA ILE A 33 -0.37 4.92 7.54
C ILE A 33 -0.62 4.63 6.06
N VAL A 34 0.46 4.55 5.29
CA VAL A 34 0.43 4.18 3.87
C VAL A 34 1.19 2.88 3.69
N GLN A 35 0.58 1.93 3.01
CA GLN A 35 1.24 0.72 2.57
C GLN A 35 1.63 0.89 1.10
N GLY A 36 2.87 0.56 0.76
CA GLY A 36 3.37 0.51 -0.61
C GLY A 36 3.65 -0.92 -1.02
N GLU A 37 4.33 -1.07 -2.15
CA GLU A 37 4.67 -2.35 -2.76
C GLU A 37 6.14 -2.38 -3.17
N ILE A 38 6.70 -3.58 -3.36
CA ILE A 38 7.98 -3.74 -4.03
C ILE A 38 7.72 -3.78 -5.52
N ASN A 39 8.47 -2.99 -6.30
CA ASN A 39 8.33 -3.00 -7.74
C ASN A 39 8.81 -4.35 -8.30
N PRO A 40 7.97 -5.09 -9.05
CA PRO A 40 8.36 -6.41 -9.58
C PRO A 40 9.30 -6.32 -10.78
N LEU A 41 9.37 -5.16 -11.45
CA LEU A 41 10.16 -4.94 -12.67
C LEU A 41 11.55 -4.35 -12.38
N VAL A 42 11.69 -3.62 -11.26
CA VAL A 42 12.92 -2.92 -10.90
C VAL A 42 13.38 -3.37 -9.52
N LYS A 43 14.55 -4.01 -9.48
CA LYS A 43 15.15 -4.50 -8.24
C LYS A 43 15.33 -3.36 -7.24
N ASN A 44 15.00 -3.63 -5.97
CA ASN A 44 15.17 -2.72 -4.82
C ASN A 44 14.35 -1.42 -4.87
N VAL A 45 13.31 -1.34 -5.69
CA VAL A 45 12.40 -0.18 -5.69
C VAL A 45 11.18 -0.47 -4.83
N ARG A 46 10.90 0.46 -3.90
CA ARG A 46 9.68 0.51 -3.10
C ARG A 46 8.78 1.59 -3.70
N GLN A 47 7.56 1.24 -4.08
CA GLN A 47 6.63 2.14 -4.77
C GLN A 47 5.38 2.43 -3.93
N PHE A 48 4.94 3.68 -3.97
CA PHE A 48 3.73 4.19 -3.32
C PHE A 48 2.95 4.98 -4.35
N VAL A 49 2.05 4.30 -5.08
CA VAL A 49 1.34 4.87 -6.24
C VAL A 49 -0.05 5.37 -5.82
N GLY A 50 -0.61 6.35 -6.54
CA GLY A 50 -1.99 6.82 -6.30
C GLY A 50 -2.21 7.58 -5.00
N PHE A 51 -1.14 8.07 -4.37
CA PHE A 51 -1.21 8.78 -3.10
C PHE A 51 -1.95 10.12 -3.24
N PRO A 52 -3.07 10.34 -2.53
CA PRO A 52 -3.86 11.54 -2.71
C PRO A 52 -3.26 12.71 -1.91
N PHE A 53 -3.14 13.88 -2.55
CA PHE A 53 -2.64 15.11 -1.91
C PHE A 53 -3.75 16.15 -1.65
N ALA A 54 -4.89 16.03 -2.35
CA ALA A 54 -6.05 16.89 -2.23
C ALA A 54 -7.35 16.09 -2.36
N GLN A 55 -8.46 16.68 -1.93
CA GLN A 55 -9.79 16.11 -2.19
C GLN A 55 -10.05 16.04 -3.71
N PRO A 56 -10.65 14.93 -4.22
CA PRO A 56 -11.02 14.83 -5.62
C PRO A 56 -11.90 16.01 -6.06
N PRO A 57 -11.63 16.65 -7.22
CA PRO A 57 -12.37 17.84 -7.67
C PRO A 57 -13.70 17.46 -8.34
N ILE A 58 -14.52 16.68 -7.64
CA ILE A 58 -15.84 16.22 -8.08
C ILE A 58 -16.94 17.19 -7.62
N ASP A 59 -18.10 17.12 -8.27
CA ASP A 59 -19.28 17.92 -7.94
C ASP A 59 -18.98 19.42 -7.79
N THR A 60 -19.31 19.99 -6.64
CA THR A 60 -19.14 21.42 -6.31
C THR A 60 -17.69 21.82 -6.05
N LEU A 61 -16.75 20.86 -6.02
CA LEU A 61 -15.31 21.11 -5.91
C LEU A 61 -14.65 21.32 -7.28
N ARG A 62 -15.36 21.00 -8.37
CA ARG A 62 -14.86 21.27 -9.71
C ARG A 62 -14.60 22.76 -9.89
N PHE A 63 -13.48 23.08 -10.54
CA PHE A 63 -13.03 24.45 -10.80
C PHE A 63 -12.72 25.29 -9.55
N LYS A 64 -12.71 24.70 -8.35
CA LYS A 64 -12.26 25.36 -7.13
C LYS A 64 -10.80 25.02 -6.81
N THR A 65 -10.18 25.85 -5.98
CA THR A 65 -8.84 25.59 -5.44
C THR A 65 -8.80 24.24 -4.72
N PRO A 66 -7.76 23.42 -4.92
CA PRO A 66 -7.62 22.13 -4.25
C PRO A 66 -7.71 22.22 -2.73
N ILE A 67 -8.49 21.34 -2.11
CA ILE A 67 -8.66 21.30 -0.66
C ILE A 67 -7.73 20.23 -0.07
N ARG A 68 -6.91 20.61 0.93
CA ARG A 68 -5.99 19.70 1.63
C ARG A 68 -6.75 18.57 2.33
N ILE A 69 -6.25 17.34 2.20
CA ILE A 69 -6.77 16.16 2.92
C ILE A 69 -6.36 16.23 4.39
N ARG A 70 -7.30 15.99 5.30
CA ARG A 70 -7.04 15.95 6.75
C ARG A 70 -6.62 14.58 7.26
N ARG A 71 -7.11 13.50 6.65
CA ARG A 71 -6.80 12.10 7.03
C ARG A 71 -7.13 11.16 5.88
N PHE A 72 -6.35 10.08 5.73
CA PHE A 72 -6.71 9.00 4.80
C PHE A 72 -7.92 8.21 5.31
N LYS A 73 -8.83 7.88 4.40
CA LYS A 73 -9.87 6.89 4.67
C LYS A 73 -9.19 5.52 4.67
N GLN A 74 -9.35 4.77 5.76
CA GLN A 74 -8.58 3.55 6.07
C GLN A 74 -8.87 2.35 5.14
N HIS A 75 -9.85 2.46 4.24
CA HIS A 75 -10.07 1.48 3.18
C HIS A 75 -9.31 1.91 1.93
N VAL A 76 -8.03 1.54 1.89
CA VAL A 76 -7.24 1.60 0.68
C VAL A 76 -7.43 0.23 0.01
N PRO A 77 -8.19 0.11 -1.10
CA PRO A 77 -8.12 -1.10 -1.91
C PRO A 77 -6.66 -1.35 -2.30
N PRO A 78 -6.21 -2.61 -2.48
CA PRO A 78 -4.81 -2.91 -2.81
C PRO A 78 -4.32 -1.96 -3.91
N ILE A 79 -3.20 -1.28 -3.66
CA ILE A 79 -2.69 -0.16 -4.47
C ILE A 79 -2.02 -0.71 -5.73
N THR A 80 -2.79 -1.45 -6.51
CA THR A 80 -2.42 -1.95 -7.84
C THR A 80 -3.22 -1.24 -8.94
N ALA A 81 -4.22 -0.42 -8.55
CA ALA A 81 -5.02 0.36 -9.49
C ALA A 81 -4.34 1.69 -9.82
N VAL A 82 -3.85 1.80 -11.05
CA VAL A 82 -3.45 3.08 -11.66
C VAL A 82 -4.65 4.03 -11.55
N ASN A 83 -4.48 5.21 -10.94
CA ASN A 83 -5.55 6.20 -10.87
C ASN A 83 -5.94 6.57 -12.31
N PRO A 84 -7.23 6.51 -12.71
CA PRO A 84 -7.64 6.91 -14.06
C PRO A 84 -7.08 8.31 -14.37
N SER A 85 -6.31 8.39 -15.46
CA SER A 85 -5.68 9.64 -15.88
C SER A 85 -6.73 10.73 -16.05
N SER A 86 -6.38 11.96 -15.64
CA SER A 86 -7.22 13.14 -15.89
C SER A 86 -7.49 13.27 -17.38
N THR A 87 -8.72 13.65 -17.75
CA THR A 87 -9.15 13.80 -19.14
C THR A 87 -8.18 14.71 -19.90
N HIS A 88 -7.47 14.15 -20.88
CA HIS A 88 -6.63 14.88 -21.82
C HIS A 88 -7.34 14.88 -23.17
N ILE A 89 -7.82 16.05 -23.62
CA ILE A 89 -8.31 16.22 -24.98
C ILE A 89 -7.10 16.60 -25.82
N TYR A 90 -6.70 15.73 -26.74
CA TYR A 90 -5.71 16.06 -27.77
C TYR A 90 -6.35 17.07 -28.72
N ASN A 91 -5.76 18.27 -28.81
CA ASN A 91 -6.05 19.26 -29.85
C ASN A 91 -4.91 19.25 -30.86
#